data_AF-A0A8C5IUC1-F1
#
_entry.id   AF-A0A8C5IUC1-F1
#
_cell.length_a   1.000
_cell.length_b   1.000
_cell.length_c   1.000
_cell.angle_alpha   90.00
_cell.angle_beta   90.00
_cell.angle_gamma   90.00
#
_symmetry.space_group_name_H-M   'P 1'
#
loop_
_entity.id
_entity.type
_entity.pdbx_description
1 polymer ?
#
loop_
_entity_poly.entity_id
_entity_poly.type
_entity_poly.pdbx_seq_one_letter_code
_entity_poly.pdbx_strand_id
1 'polypeptide(L)'
;MGTEYEKDHIKKLQEQRMSMQKKTFTNWMNNVFSRNNVKIKIEDIYTDLKDGISLMKLLELLSGEALPKPSRGQMRVHFLENNSKAITFLKSKQVQVKVIGPENIVDGDRTLILGLIWIIILRFQISSIKLDKEEFGGRADVLFANEALLLWCQHKTASYSNVSVKDFSKSWSDGLAFNALIHAHRPDLIHYSSLRQEQPIKNLNNAFDVAEKEFGISKLLDAEDVAVPYPDERSIMTYVSLYYHYFSRLKQGQTMQKRLNKVNDLKLQYEQMVSDLLKWIKQKVVELDDRHFPNSLQEMWLLMANFKTFRTVEKPPKYQEKGMIEAHLFNIRTKQRANNQRPYLPPEGKTLQDVEKHWIILEKSEHNRGKALQKEMLRLERLEQLAQRFLKKAALRESYLEDMRKVIGKQDFWPESVDRMEAASKKLEAIVADVLPRRERFTALDEMASVISQENYHSKDQILQKTAQLNQNCFMQKFRCFVSCTRTSQLRASHGRAVLVALFFLIRMPNVPFFNEKAQLPSI
;
A
#
# COMPACT_ATOMS: atom_id res chain seq x y z
N MET A 1 26.94 -71.77 37.91
CA MET A 1 27.01 -71.62 36.45
C MET A 1 26.25 -70.39 35.92
N GLY A 2 25.11 -69.96 36.48
CA GLY A 2 24.39 -68.78 35.97
C GLY A 2 25.09 -67.42 36.14
N THR A 3 25.79 -67.21 37.26
CA THR A 3 26.38 -65.90 37.63
C THR A 3 27.63 -65.49 36.85
N GLU A 4 28.38 -66.45 36.31
CA GLU A 4 29.59 -66.20 35.53
C GLU A 4 29.25 -65.94 34.05
N TYR A 5 28.29 -66.69 33.51
CA TYR A 5 27.72 -66.46 32.18
C TYR A 5 27.03 -65.09 32.07
N GLU A 6 26.28 -64.69 33.10
CA GLU A 6 25.66 -63.35 33.16
C GLU A 6 26.70 -62.22 33.19
N LYS A 7 27.78 -62.39 33.96
CA LYS A 7 28.87 -61.40 34.03
C LYS A 7 29.62 -61.26 32.70
N ASP A 8 29.92 -62.38 32.05
CA ASP A 8 30.59 -62.37 30.74
C ASP A 8 29.69 -61.79 29.64
N HIS A 9 28.40 -62.07 29.69
CA HIS A 9 27.42 -61.49 28.75
C HIS A 9 27.31 -59.97 28.92
N ILE A 10 27.21 -59.48 30.16
CA ILE A 10 27.18 -58.04 30.47
C ILE A 10 28.46 -57.36 29.99
N LYS A 11 29.63 -57.97 30.26
CA LYS A 11 30.93 -57.43 29.84
C LYS A 11 31.03 -57.33 28.31
N LYS A 12 30.55 -58.35 27.59
CA LYS A 12 30.54 -58.36 26.12
C LYS A 12 29.64 -57.27 25.54
N LEU A 13 28.43 -57.09 26.10
CA LEU A 13 27.52 -56.02 25.69
C LEU A 13 28.09 -54.62 25.98
N GLN A 14 28.77 -54.46 27.12
CA GLN A 14 29.43 -53.20 27.48
C GLN A 14 30.59 -52.88 26.52
N GLU A 15 31.40 -53.88 26.15
CA GLU A 15 32.49 -53.71 25.19
C GLU A 15 31.97 -53.34 23.79
N GLN A 16 30.87 -53.96 23.34
CA GLN A 16 30.22 -53.61 22.08
C GLN A 16 29.75 -52.15 22.06
N ARG A 17 29.09 -51.69 23.14
CA ARG A 17 28.65 -50.29 23.26
C ARG A 17 29.84 -49.32 23.29
N MET A 18 30.90 -49.64 24.03
CA MET A 18 32.10 -48.81 24.07
C MET A 18 32.79 -48.75 22.70
N SER A 19 32.80 -49.84 21.94
CA SER A 19 33.34 -49.89 20.58
C SER A 19 32.57 -48.97 19.63
N MET A 20 31.23 -49.08 19.60
CA MET A 20 30.36 -48.21 18.81
C MET A 20 30.55 -46.74 19.20
N GLN A 21 30.60 -46.45 20.50
CA GLN A 21 30.78 -45.09 21.01
C GLN A 21 32.15 -44.51 20.63
N LYS A 22 33.22 -45.30 20.74
CA LYS A 22 34.56 -44.91 20.31
C LYS A 22 34.58 -44.50 18.84
N LYS A 23 34.05 -45.35 17.94
CA LYS A 23 33.98 -45.04 16.51
C LYS A 23 33.17 -43.76 16.25
N THR A 24 31.98 -43.66 16.84
CA THR A 24 31.08 -42.52 16.67
C THR A 24 31.74 -41.21 17.09
N PHE A 25 32.39 -41.20 18.26
CA PHE A 25 33.07 -40.02 18.79
C PHE A 25 34.32 -39.65 17.97
N THR A 26 35.06 -40.64 17.49
CA THR A 26 36.19 -40.43 16.57
C THR A 26 35.72 -39.80 15.26
N ASN A 27 34.68 -40.37 14.64
CA ASN A 27 34.07 -39.83 13.42
C ASN A 27 33.51 -38.42 13.64
N TRP A 28 32.90 -38.17 14.81
CA TRP A 28 32.36 -36.86 15.16
C TRP A 28 33.47 -35.81 15.26
N MET A 29 34.56 -36.10 15.97
CA MET A 29 35.72 -35.19 16.06
C MET A 29 36.30 -34.90 14.67
N ASN A 30 36.50 -35.94 13.86
CA ASN A 30 36.98 -35.80 12.48
C ASN A 30 36.05 -34.97 11.60
N ASN A 31 34.72 -35.11 11.77
CA ASN A 31 33.73 -34.28 11.09
C ASN A 31 33.83 -32.81 11.52
N VAL A 32 34.06 -32.51 12.81
CA VAL A 32 34.28 -31.13 13.29
C VAL A 32 35.55 -30.52 12.68
N PHE A 33 36.66 -31.27 12.64
CA PHE A 33 37.90 -30.80 12.02
C PHE A 33 37.73 -30.57 10.52
N SER A 34 37.12 -31.52 9.81
CA SER A 34 36.94 -31.47 8.35
C SER A 34 36.03 -30.32 7.94
N ARG A 35 34.90 -30.10 8.64
CA ARG A 35 33.98 -28.99 8.38
C ARG A 35 34.63 -27.62 8.58
N ASN A 36 35.64 -27.53 9.45
CA ASN A 36 36.35 -26.28 9.73
C ASN A 36 37.69 -26.18 8.99
N ASN A 37 37.92 -27.01 7.95
CA ASN A 37 39.12 -27.02 7.13
C ASN A 37 40.44 -27.23 7.92
N VAL A 38 40.38 -27.97 9.03
CA VAL A 38 41.55 -28.30 9.85
C VAL A 38 42.06 -29.68 9.43
N LYS A 39 43.34 -29.74 9.00
CA LYS A 39 44.00 -30.98 8.54
C LYS A 39 44.48 -31.84 9.73
N ILE A 40 43.55 -32.24 10.60
CA ILE A 40 43.79 -33.19 11.70
C ILE A 40 42.88 -34.39 11.47
N LYS A 41 43.44 -35.60 11.56
CA LYS A 41 42.69 -36.85 11.52
C LYS A 41 43.05 -37.66 12.76
N ILE A 42 42.02 -38.01 13.52
CA ILE A 42 42.11 -38.88 14.69
C ILE A 42 41.80 -40.31 14.22
N GLU A 43 42.68 -41.25 14.55
CA GLU A 43 42.48 -42.67 14.29
C GLU A 43 42.01 -43.39 15.56
N ASP A 44 42.61 -43.06 16.71
CA ASP A 44 42.22 -43.60 18.00
C ASP A 44 42.19 -42.51 19.08
N ILE A 45 40.97 -42.14 19.52
CA ILE A 45 40.78 -41.15 20.58
C ILE A 45 41.44 -41.51 21.92
N TYR A 46 41.78 -42.78 22.17
CA TYR A 46 42.46 -43.18 23.41
C TYR A 46 43.96 -42.83 23.41
N THR A 47 44.57 -42.71 22.23
CA THR A 47 46.00 -42.40 22.08
C THR A 47 46.23 -40.99 21.55
N ASP A 48 45.42 -40.55 20.61
CA ASP A 48 45.66 -39.34 19.83
C ASP A 48 45.25 -38.05 20.57
N LEU A 49 44.52 -38.19 21.68
CA LEU A 49 44.18 -37.09 22.58
C LEU A 49 45.20 -36.89 23.70
N LYS A 50 46.17 -37.80 23.83
CA LYS A 50 47.13 -37.83 24.93
C LYS A 50 47.90 -36.52 25.09
N ASP A 51 48.32 -35.89 23.99
CA ASP A 51 49.10 -34.64 24.03
C ASP A 51 48.29 -33.38 24.37
N GLY A 52 46.95 -33.49 24.37
CA GLY A 52 45.99 -32.42 24.61
C GLY A 52 45.84 -31.43 23.45
N ILE A 53 46.64 -31.49 22.39
CA ILE A 53 46.62 -30.49 21.30
C ILE A 53 45.33 -30.62 20.48
N SER A 54 45.00 -31.83 20.06
CA SER A 54 43.76 -32.11 19.31
C SER A 54 42.51 -31.76 20.12
N LEU A 55 42.52 -32.05 21.42
CA LEU A 55 41.42 -31.73 22.33
C LEU A 55 41.24 -30.22 22.51
N MET A 56 42.34 -29.48 22.74
CA MET A 56 42.29 -28.02 22.80
C MET A 56 41.77 -27.45 21.49
N LYS A 57 42.25 -27.96 20.34
CA LYS A 57 41.83 -27.46 19.03
C LYS A 57 40.35 -27.70 18.79
N LEU A 58 39.82 -28.87 19.17
CA LEU A 58 38.40 -29.17 19.11
C LEU A 58 37.58 -28.12 19.90
N LEU A 59 38.00 -27.78 21.12
CA LEU A 59 37.31 -26.81 21.97
C LEU A 59 37.32 -25.40 21.37
N GLU A 60 38.43 -24.98 20.76
CA GLU A 60 38.49 -23.71 20.02
C GLU A 60 37.45 -23.68 18.89
N LEU A 61 37.37 -24.76 18.12
CA LEU A 61 36.46 -24.85 16.97
C LEU A 61 34.99 -24.85 17.37
N LEU A 62 34.65 -25.52 18.47
CA LEU A 62 33.26 -25.61 18.94
C LEU A 62 32.78 -24.35 19.66
N SER A 63 33.69 -23.66 20.37
CA SER A 63 33.35 -22.46 21.13
C SER A 63 33.51 -21.17 20.32
N GLY A 64 34.36 -21.16 19.29
CA GLY A 64 34.77 -19.95 18.57
C GLY A 64 35.76 -19.07 19.35
N GLU A 65 36.25 -19.53 20.51
CA GLU A 65 37.19 -18.80 21.36
C GLU A 65 38.59 -19.39 21.29
N ALA A 66 39.61 -18.52 21.31
CA ALA A 66 41.00 -18.95 21.32
C ALA A 66 41.40 -19.47 22.71
N LEU A 67 42.02 -20.65 22.76
CA LEU A 67 42.59 -21.20 23.99
C LEU A 67 44.04 -20.73 24.16
N PRO A 68 44.61 -20.81 25.38
CA PRO A 68 46.03 -20.55 25.60
C PRO A 68 46.91 -21.42 24.69
N LYS A 69 48.05 -20.91 24.24
CA LYS A 69 48.93 -21.66 23.33
C LYS A 69 49.33 -23.02 23.96
N PRO A 70 49.26 -24.11 23.18
CA PRO A 70 49.66 -25.43 23.66
C PRO A 70 51.17 -25.47 23.87
N SER A 71 51.58 -26.18 24.91
CA SER A 71 52.96 -26.53 25.19
C SER A 71 53.42 -27.57 24.16
N ARG A 72 54.49 -27.26 23.41
CA ARG A 72 54.98 -28.09 22.28
C ARG A 72 55.92 -29.23 22.70
N GLY A 73 56.27 -29.33 23.97
CA GLY A 73 57.21 -30.34 24.43
C GLY A 73 56.57 -31.74 24.47
N GLN A 74 57.40 -32.77 24.32
CA GLN A 74 56.95 -34.16 24.20
C GLN A 74 56.97 -34.95 25.52
N MET A 75 57.44 -34.33 26.62
CA MET A 75 57.40 -34.95 27.95
C MET A 75 55.97 -34.98 28.52
N ARG A 76 55.67 -35.99 29.35
CA ARG A 76 54.35 -36.19 30.01
C ARG A 76 53.84 -34.94 30.73
N VAL A 77 54.73 -34.14 31.33
CA VAL A 77 54.37 -32.88 32.00
C VAL A 77 53.69 -31.87 31.05
N HIS A 78 54.14 -31.78 29.79
CA HIS A 78 53.51 -30.88 28.81
C HIS A 78 52.14 -31.38 28.37
N PHE A 79 51.97 -32.70 28.26
CA PHE A 79 50.68 -33.33 27.94
C PHE A 79 49.66 -33.09 29.05
N LEU A 80 50.08 -33.21 30.32
CA LEU A 80 49.24 -32.86 31.48
C LEU A 80 48.86 -31.38 31.46
N GLU A 81 49.81 -30.49 31.14
CA GLU A 81 49.56 -29.05 31.07
C GLU A 81 48.52 -28.71 29.98
N ASN A 82 48.66 -29.26 28.78
CA ASN A 82 47.71 -29.05 27.67
C ASN A 82 46.30 -29.57 28.01
N ASN A 83 46.21 -30.79 28.54
CA ASN A 83 44.93 -31.36 28.96
C ASN A 83 44.31 -30.60 30.14
N SER A 84 45.13 -30.06 31.06
CA SER A 84 44.68 -29.19 32.15
C SER A 84 44.09 -27.88 31.61
N LYS A 85 44.71 -27.28 30.59
CA LYS A 85 44.16 -26.10 29.89
C LYS A 85 42.79 -26.42 29.28
N ALA A 86 42.64 -27.55 28.60
CA ALA A 86 41.36 -27.99 28.02
C ALA A 86 40.27 -28.20 29.08
N ILE A 87 40.57 -28.92 30.17
CA ILE A 87 39.61 -29.17 31.26
C ILE A 87 39.24 -27.86 31.98
N THR A 88 40.21 -26.97 32.20
CA THR A 88 39.96 -25.65 32.81
C THR A 88 39.03 -24.81 31.94
N PHE A 89 39.20 -24.85 30.62
CA PHE A 89 38.30 -24.19 29.68
C PHE A 89 36.87 -24.77 29.76
N LEU A 90 36.71 -26.10 29.86
CA LEU A 90 35.39 -26.70 30.05
C LEU A 90 34.73 -26.23 31.35
N LYS A 91 35.48 -26.18 32.46
CA LYS A 91 34.99 -25.66 33.74
C LYS A 91 34.53 -24.21 33.63
N SER A 92 35.23 -23.36 32.86
CA SER A 92 34.81 -21.96 32.64
C SER A 92 33.50 -21.83 31.84
N LYS A 93 33.17 -22.82 31.00
CA LYS A 93 31.88 -22.92 30.28
C LYS A 93 30.76 -23.56 31.08
N GLN A 94 30.90 -23.61 32.41
CA GLN A 94 29.96 -24.20 33.37
C GLN A 94 29.73 -25.70 33.17
N VAL A 95 30.71 -26.39 32.60
CA VAL A 95 30.67 -27.85 32.41
C VAL A 95 31.15 -28.54 33.68
N GLN A 96 30.36 -29.47 34.20
CA GLN A 96 30.72 -30.22 35.41
C GLN A 96 31.67 -31.39 35.08
N VAL A 97 32.98 -31.10 35.06
CA VAL A 97 34.05 -32.10 34.88
C VAL A 97 34.64 -32.48 36.24
N LYS A 98 33.83 -33.04 37.15
CA LYS A 98 34.25 -33.30 38.55
C LYS A 98 35.14 -34.54 38.71
N VAL A 99 34.98 -35.53 37.84
CA VAL A 99 35.61 -36.86 37.98
C VAL A 99 36.83 -37.04 37.06
N ILE A 100 36.98 -36.21 36.03
CA ILE A 100 37.99 -36.39 34.97
C ILE A 100 39.13 -35.39 35.17
N GLY A 101 40.33 -35.91 35.44
CA GLY A 101 41.58 -35.17 35.50
C GLY A 101 42.40 -35.29 34.21
N PRO A 102 43.40 -34.41 34.00
CA PRO A 102 44.29 -34.47 32.84
C PRO A 102 45.07 -35.78 32.75
N GLU A 103 45.42 -36.39 33.88
CA GLU A 103 46.10 -37.69 33.96
C GLU A 103 45.31 -38.82 33.30
N ASN A 104 43.98 -38.82 33.40
CA ASN A 104 43.15 -39.86 32.82
C ASN A 104 43.22 -39.85 31.28
N ILE A 105 43.35 -38.66 30.68
CA ILE A 105 43.49 -38.50 29.23
C ILE A 105 44.90 -38.90 28.80
N VAL A 106 45.91 -38.43 29.54
CA VAL A 106 47.33 -38.68 29.22
C VAL A 106 47.67 -40.18 29.32
N ASP A 107 47.07 -40.87 30.29
CA ASP A 107 47.32 -42.28 30.55
C ASP A 107 46.37 -43.21 29.77
N GLY A 108 45.42 -42.66 29.00
CA GLY A 108 44.59 -43.43 28.07
C GLY A 108 43.40 -44.16 28.71
N ASP A 109 42.79 -43.61 29.77
CA ASP A 109 41.60 -44.18 30.39
C ASP A 109 40.41 -44.13 29.43
N ARG A 110 40.07 -45.30 28.87
CA ARG A 110 39.02 -45.46 27.86
C ARG A 110 37.67 -44.92 28.33
N THR A 111 37.30 -45.19 29.58
CA THR A 111 35.98 -44.83 30.11
C THR A 111 35.88 -43.33 30.32
N LEU A 112 36.92 -42.73 30.91
CA LEU A 112 36.94 -41.31 31.21
C LEU A 112 37.14 -40.45 29.96
N ILE A 113 37.89 -40.92 28.96
CA ILE A 113 38.02 -40.25 27.65
C ILE A 113 36.67 -40.23 26.93
N LEU A 114 35.95 -41.36 26.84
CA LEU A 114 34.60 -41.38 26.25
C LEU A 114 33.64 -40.48 27.03
N GLY A 115 33.70 -40.52 28.37
CA GLY A 115 32.93 -39.63 29.24
C GLY A 115 33.19 -38.15 28.96
N LEU A 116 34.45 -37.77 28.76
CA LEU A 116 34.84 -36.40 28.44
C LEU A 116 34.29 -35.95 27.08
N ILE A 117 34.49 -36.75 26.03
CA ILE A 117 33.99 -36.40 24.69
C ILE A 117 32.47 -36.31 24.68
N TRP A 118 31.77 -37.21 25.38
CA TRP A 118 30.32 -37.11 25.55
C TRP A 118 29.89 -35.80 26.20
N ILE A 119 30.56 -35.37 27.27
CA ILE A 119 30.26 -34.10 27.94
C ILE A 119 30.44 -32.91 26.98
N ILE A 120 31.47 -32.95 26.13
CA ILE A 120 31.72 -31.92 25.11
C ILE A 120 30.58 -31.91 24.08
N ILE A 121 30.21 -33.06 23.51
CA ILE A 121 29.10 -33.20 22.56
C ILE A 121 27.81 -32.68 23.20
N LEU A 122 27.51 -33.13 24.42
CA LEU A 122 26.32 -32.73 25.14
C LEU A 122 26.28 -31.20 25.29
N ARG A 123 27.37 -30.56 25.72
CA ARG A 123 27.41 -29.12 25.98
C ARG A 123 27.35 -28.25 24.72
N PHE A 124 28.12 -28.60 23.69
CA PHE A 124 28.34 -27.74 22.52
C PHE A 124 27.40 -28.06 21.36
N GLN A 125 26.97 -29.32 21.23
CA GLN A 125 26.07 -29.75 20.17
C GLN A 125 24.64 -29.93 20.67
N ILE A 126 24.40 -30.66 21.76
CA ILE A 126 23.02 -31.00 22.15
C ILE A 126 22.38 -29.88 22.97
N SER A 127 23.06 -29.29 23.96
CA SER A 127 22.51 -28.28 24.86
C SER A 127 22.05 -26.98 24.18
N SER A 128 22.44 -26.74 22.92
CA SER A 128 21.98 -25.60 22.13
C SER A 128 20.61 -25.81 21.46
N ILE A 129 20.09 -27.05 21.48
CA ILE A 129 18.79 -27.43 20.91
C ILE A 129 17.67 -26.77 21.69
N LYS A 130 16.83 -25.99 20.99
CA LYS A 130 15.65 -25.32 21.53
C LYS A 130 14.51 -25.43 20.54
N LEU A 131 13.36 -25.92 20.99
CA LEU A 131 12.20 -26.08 20.12
C LEU A 131 11.49 -24.74 19.90
N ASP A 132 10.91 -24.59 18.72
CA ASP A 132 10.14 -23.41 18.33
C ASP A 132 8.81 -23.38 19.09
N LYS A 133 8.54 -22.27 19.80
CA LYS A 133 7.31 -22.10 20.59
C LYS A 133 6.06 -22.12 19.72
N GLU A 134 6.16 -21.68 18.47
CA GLU A 134 5.01 -21.68 17.56
C GLU A 134 4.59 -23.11 17.19
N GLU A 135 5.55 -24.03 17.09
CA GLU A 135 5.30 -25.43 16.71
C GLU A 135 5.03 -26.33 17.93
N PHE A 136 5.71 -26.09 19.06
CA PHE A 136 5.69 -27.00 20.22
C PHE A 136 5.01 -26.40 21.47
N GLY A 137 4.50 -25.16 21.39
CA GLY A 137 3.81 -24.48 22.49
C GLY A 137 4.72 -24.09 23.66
N GLY A 138 4.11 -23.68 24.78
CA GLY A 138 4.83 -23.21 25.96
C GLY A 138 5.69 -24.25 26.69
N ARG A 139 5.41 -25.55 26.48
CA ARG A 139 6.18 -26.65 27.09
C ARG A 139 7.62 -26.70 26.57
N ALA A 140 7.89 -26.13 25.39
CA ALA A 140 9.22 -26.09 24.78
C ALA A 140 10.28 -25.38 25.64
N ASP A 141 9.89 -24.40 26.48
CA ASP A 141 10.83 -23.57 27.25
C ASP A 141 11.43 -24.27 28.47
N VAL A 142 10.77 -25.34 28.95
CA VAL A 142 11.10 -25.99 30.24
C VAL A 142 11.88 -27.30 30.02
N LEU A 143 11.94 -27.80 28.79
CA LEU A 143 12.56 -29.09 28.48
C LEU A 143 14.09 -29.00 28.52
N PHE A 144 14.70 -30.05 29.08
CA PHE A 144 16.14 -30.26 28.89
C PHE A 144 16.43 -30.59 27.42
N ALA A 145 17.65 -30.31 26.96
CA ALA A 145 17.96 -30.42 25.54
C ALA A 145 17.84 -31.84 24.94
N ASN A 146 18.10 -32.87 25.75
CA ASN A 146 17.88 -34.28 25.39
C ASN A 146 16.38 -34.59 25.24
N GLU A 147 15.53 -34.08 26.16
CA GLU A 147 14.08 -34.23 26.08
C GLU A 147 13.51 -33.46 24.89
N ALA A 148 14.03 -32.26 24.62
CA ALA A 148 13.68 -31.46 23.46
C ALA A 148 14.02 -32.18 22.16
N LEU A 149 15.20 -32.81 22.06
CA LEU A 149 15.58 -33.60 20.89
C LEU A 149 14.66 -34.83 20.72
N LEU A 150 14.32 -35.52 21.81
CA LEU A 150 13.41 -36.67 21.77
C LEU A 150 12.01 -36.25 21.30
N LEU A 151 11.47 -35.19 21.89
CA LEU A 151 10.16 -34.65 21.53
C LEU A 151 10.12 -34.20 20.06
N TRP A 152 11.21 -33.58 19.56
CA TRP A 152 11.33 -33.24 18.15
C TRP A 152 11.25 -34.48 17.26
N CYS A 153 11.98 -35.55 17.60
CA CYS A 153 11.95 -36.80 16.84
C CYS A 153 10.53 -37.38 16.82
N GLN A 154 9.91 -37.51 18.00
CA GLN A 154 8.55 -38.02 18.16
C GLN A 154 7.54 -37.24 17.33
N HIS A 155 7.59 -35.91 17.39
CA HIS A 155 6.68 -35.06 16.64
C HIS A 155 6.86 -35.22 15.12
N LYS A 156 8.11 -35.29 14.65
CA LYS A 156 8.41 -35.44 13.21
C LYS A 156 8.07 -36.82 12.67
N THR A 157 8.09 -37.86 13.49
CA THR A 157 7.81 -39.23 13.07
C THR A 157 6.43 -39.74 13.47
N ALA A 158 5.58 -38.93 14.12
CA ALA A 158 4.30 -39.37 14.69
C ALA A 158 3.32 -39.99 13.68
N SER A 159 3.38 -39.57 12.42
CA SER A 159 2.48 -40.04 11.36
C SER A 159 3.00 -41.27 10.60
N TYR A 160 4.17 -41.80 10.95
CA TYR A 160 4.78 -42.91 10.22
C TYR A 160 4.41 -44.25 10.84
N SER A 161 3.93 -45.16 10.00
CA SER A 161 3.68 -46.54 10.42
C SER A 161 4.97 -47.22 10.86
N ASN A 162 4.84 -48.08 11.87
CA ASN A 162 5.93 -48.87 12.44
C ASN A 162 7.09 -48.05 13.03
N VAL A 163 6.88 -46.75 13.32
CA VAL A 163 7.85 -45.90 14.01
C VAL A 163 7.27 -45.40 15.32
N SER A 164 7.93 -45.74 16.42
CA SER A 164 7.59 -45.24 17.75
C SER A 164 8.87 -44.87 18.49
N VAL A 165 9.27 -43.61 18.40
CA VAL A 165 10.50 -43.12 19.03
C VAL A 165 10.27 -42.89 20.52
N LYS A 166 10.80 -43.78 21.37
CA LYS A 166 10.68 -43.68 22.84
C LYS A 166 12.00 -43.43 23.55
N ASP A 167 13.10 -43.78 22.88
CA ASP A 167 14.46 -43.69 23.38
C ASP A 167 15.41 -43.30 22.24
N PHE A 168 16.70 -43.20 22.56
CA PHE A 168 17.77 -43.11 21.57
C PHE A 168 18.54 -44.43 21.46
N SER A 169 17.90 -45.57 21.67
CA SER A 169 18.51 -46.90 21.54
C SER A 169 17.67 -47.77 20.61
N LYS A 170 16.87 -48.68 21.18
CA LYS A 170 16.07 -49.67 20.45
C LYS A 170 15.11 -49.06 19.44
N SER A 171 14.58 -47.85 19.68
CA SER A 171 13.64 -47.19 18.76
C SER A 171 14.25 -46.85 17.40
N TRP A 172 15.58 -46.96 17.26
CA TRP A 172 16.34 -46.58 16.06
C TRP A 172 17.02 -47.76 15.37
N SER A 173 17.02 -48.96 15.98
CA SER A 173 17.82 -50.09 15.51
C SER A 173 17.32 -50.72 14.21
N ASP A 174 16.03 -50.54 13.88
CA ASP A 174 15.46 -51.00 12.61
C ASP A 174 15.66 -50.02 11.43
N GLY A 175 16.23 -48.84 11.71
CA GLY A 175 16.50 -47.79 10.73
C GLY A 175 15.27 -47.02 10.22
N LEU A 176 14.04 -47.40 10.59
CA LEU A 176 12.84 -46.74 10.08
C LEU A 176 12.73 -45.31 10.60
N ALA A 177 13.09 -45.06 11.87
CA ALA A 177 13.07 -43.72 12.47
C ALA A 177 13.97 -42.72 11.72
N PHE A 178 15.18 -43.12 11.28
CA PHE A 178 16.06 -42.26 10.50
C PHE A 178 15.45 -41.90 9.15
N ASN A 179 14.90 -42.89 8.44
CA ASN A 179 14.23 -42.67 7.15
C ASN A 179 12.98 -41.80 7.29
N ALA A 180 12.18 -42.00 8.34
CA ALA A 180 11.00 -41.20 8.63
C ALA A 180 11.37 -39.73 8.88
N LEU A 181 12.44 -39.47 9.64
CA LEU A 181 12.93 -38.10 9.85
C LEU A 181 13.32 -37.41 8.56
N ILE A 182 14.01 -38.11 7.65
CA ILE A 182 14.38 -37.57 6.34
C ILE A 182 13.12 -37.30 5.52
N HIS A 183 12.24 -38.29 5.37
CA HIS A 183 11.00 -38.17 4.60
C HIS A 183 10.08 -37.06 5.12
N ALA A 184 10.04 -36.83 6.44
CA ALA A 184 9.21 -35.78 7.05
C ALA A 184 9.62 -34.37 6.63
N HIS A 185 10.90 -34.18 6.28
CA HIS A 185 11.42 -32.89 5.81
C HIS A 185 11.60 -32.84 4.29
N ARG A 186 11.90 -33.97 3.65
CA ARG A 186 12.17 -34.14 2.22
C ARG A 186 11.57 -35.46 1.72
N PRO A 187 10.26 -35.49 1.45
CA PRO A 187 9.58 -36.72 1.03
C PRO A 187 10.03 -37.22 -0.33
N ASP A 188 10.61 -36.32 -1.14
CA ASP A 188 11.15 -36.61 -2.47
C ASP A 188 12.39 -37.53 -2.44
N LEU A 189 13.09 -37.62 -1.31
CA LEU A 189 14.36 -38.36 -1.21
C LEU A 189 14.21 -39.80 -0.70
N ILE A 190 13.07 -40.17 -0.13
CA ILE A 190 12.87 -41.47 0.52
C ILE A 190 11.56 -42.08 0.06
N HIS A 191 11.60 -43.29 -0.50
CA HIS A 191 10.37 -44.04 -0.78
C HIS A 191 9.95 -44.87 0.44
N TYR A 192 9.37 -44.19 1.44
CA TYR A 192 9.13 -44.78 2.77
C TYR A 192 8.26 -46.05 2.73
N SER A 193 7.25 -46.11 1.86
CA SER A 193 6.34 -47.26 1.71
C SER A 193 7.04 -48.56 1.29
N SER A 194 8.24 -48.47 0.70
CA SER A 194 9.05 -49.62 0.29
C SER A 194 9.89 -50.22 1.44
N LEU A 195 10.03 -49.50 2.55
CA LEU A 195 10.86 -49.92 3.69
C LEU A 195 10.14 -51.00 4.51
N ARG A 196 10.93 -51.89 5.12
CA ARG A 196 10.47 -53.05 5.89
C ARG A 196 11.29 -53.19 7.15
N GLN A 197 10.65 -53.51 8.28
CA GLN A 197 11.31 -53.52 9.60
C GLN A 197 12.37 -54.63 9.70
N GLU A 198 12.19 -55.71 8.93
CA GLU A 198 13.05 -56.89 8.89
C GLU A 198 14.38 -56.64 8.15
N GLN A 199 14.57 -55.45 7.57
CA GLN A 199 15.77 -55.08 6.80
C GLN A 199 16.56 -53.93 7.47
N PRO A 200 16.98 -54.05 8.73
CA PRO A 200 17.57 -52.95 9.50
C PRO A 200 18.82 -52.37 8.85
N ILE A 201 19.76 -53.22 8.42
CA ILE A 201 21.01 -52.80 7.78
C ILE A 201 20.76 -51.98 6.52
N LYS A 202 19.81 -52.42 5.68
CA LYS A 202 19.45 -51.73 4.44
C LYS A 202 18.80 -50.38 4.73
N ASN A 203 17.87 -50.33 5.69
CA ASN A 203 17.18 -49.10 6.07
C ASN A 203 18.18 -48.07 6.62
N LEU A 204 19.09 -48.50 7.51
CA LEU A 204 20.12 -47.65 8.09
C LEU A 204 21.06 -47.09 7.03
N ASN A 205 21.63 -47.95 6.18
CA ASN A 205 22.51 -47.50 5.10
C ASN A 205 21.79 -46.54 4.14
N ASN A 206 20.53 -46.81 3.78
CA ASN A 206 19.75 -45.90 2.95
C ASN A 206 19.65 -44.49 3.57
N ALA A 207 19.31 -44.40 4.86
CA ALA A 207 19.21 -43.10 5.53
C ALA A 207 20.57 -42.40 5.67
N PHE A 208 21.63 -43.15 5.94
CA PHE A 208 22.98 -42.61 6.13
C PHE A 208 23.58 -42.13 4.80
N ASP A 209 23.38 -42.88 3.72
CA ASP A 209 23.80 -42.51 2.36
C ASP A 209 23.08 -41.26 1.86
N VAL A 210 21.76 -41.21 2.02
CA VAL A 210 20.96 -40.03 1.63
C VAL A 210 21.39 -38.81 2.44
N ALA A 211 21.62 -38.95 3.75
CA ALA A 211 22.01 -37.84 4.60
C ALA A 211 23.40 -37.28 4.26
N GLU A 212 24.36 -38.15 3.93
CA GLU A 212 25.69 -37.73 3.50
C GLU A 212 25.63 -37.03 2.14
N LYS A 213 24.96 -37.65 1.16
CA LYS A 213 24.93 -37.16 -0.23
C LYS A 213 24.12 -35.87 -0.39
N GLU A 214 22.94 -35.81 0.21
CA GLU A 214 21.98 -34.71 -0.02
C GLU A 214 22.10 -33.59 1.03
N PHE A 215 22.56 -33.90 2.25
CA PHE A 215 22.62 -32.93 3.35
C PHE A 215 24.04 -32.64 3.85
N GLY A 216 25.06 -33.37 3.39
CA GLY A 216 26.43 -33.24 3.89
C GLY A 216 26.56 -33.63 5.38
N ILE A 217 25.66 -34.48 5.87
CA ILE A 217 25.74 -35.03 7.23
C ILE A 217 26.61 -36.28 7.17
N SER A 218 27.88 -36.14 7.56
CA SER A 218 28.86 -37.24 7.57
C SER A 218 28.37 -38.43 8.39
N LYS A 219 28.59 -39.64 7.87
CA LYS A 219 28.21 -40.89 8.53
C LYS A 219 29.03 -41.10 9.80
N LEU A 220 28.40 -40.90 10.96
CA LEU A 220 29.05 -41.13 12.25
C LEU A 220 28.89 -42.58 12.74
N LEU A 221 27.82 -43.24 12.30
CA LEU A 221 27.41 -44.57 12.73
C LEU A 221 27.57 -45.57 11.58
N ASP A 222 28.01 -46.78 11.92
CA ASP A 222 27.95 -47.93 11.03
C ASP A 222 26.59 -48.64 11.21
N ALA A 223 25.97 -49.10 10.12
CA ALA A 223 24.67 -49.78 10.21
C ALA A 223 24.71 -51.06 11.07
N GLU A 224 25.83 -51.78 11.03
CA GLU A 224 26.05 -53.00 11.82
C GLU A 224 26.08 -52.75 13.32
N ASP A 225 26.64 -51.61 13.75
CA ASP A 225 26.73 -51.22 15.16
C ASP A 225 25.38 -50.73 15.71
N VAL A 226 24.48 -50.25 14.83
CA VAL A 226 23.14 -49.77 15.19
C VAL A 226 22.09 -50.89 15.15
N ALA A 227 22.21 -51.83 14.19
CA ALA A 227 21.28 -52.94 13.97
C ALA A 227 21.43 -54.07 15.01
N VAL A 228 21.51 -53.69 16.27
CA VAL A 228 21.61 -54.58 17.43
C VAL A 228 20.42 -54.31 18.38
N PRO A 229 20.12 -55.20 19.33
CA PRO A 229 18.96 -55.00 20.22
C PRO A 229 19.02 -53.75 21.10
N TYR A 230 20.24 -53.35 21.51
CA TYR A 230 20.47 -52.24 22.43
C TYR A 230 21.71 -51.41 22.03
N PRO A 231 21.61 -50.61 20.94
CA PRO A 231 22.69 -49.74 20.49
C PRO A 231 22.97 -48.64 21.51
N ASP A 232 24.16 -48.05 21.44
CA ASP A 232 24.60 -47.01 22.38
C ASP A 232 23.82 -45.69 22.21
N GLU A 233 23.17 -45.26 23.28
CA GLU A 233 22.29 -44.07 23.28
C GLU A 233 23.02 -42.78 22.94
N ARG A 234 24.22 -42.62 23.49
CA ARG A 234 25.03 -41.41 23.28
C ARG A 234 25.45 -41.28 21.83
N SER A 235 25.78 -42.39 21.20
CA SER A 235 26.14 -42.45 19.78
C SER A 235 24.96 -42.05 18.89
N ILE A 236 23.77 -42.60 19.14
CA ILE A 236 22.55 -42.25 18.39
C ILE A 236 22.17 -40.78 18.62
N MET A 237 22.16 -40.28 19.86
CA MET A 237 21.89 -38.86 20.15
C MET A 237 22.88 -37.92 19.43
N THR A 238 24.15 -38.29 19.38
CA THR A 238 25.20 -37.52 18.69
C THR A 238 24.89 -37.41 17.21
N TYR A 239 24.46 -38.50 16.58
CA TYR A 239 24.15 -38.49 15.16
C TYR A 239 22.81 -37.79 14.85
N VAL A 240 21.75 -38.10 15.59
CA VAL A 240 20.42 -37.50 15.42
C VAL A 240 20.44 -35.98 15.64
N SER A 241 21.26 -35.48 16.57
CA SER A 241 21.41 -34.03 16.75
C SER A 241 22.01 -33.32 15.53
N LEU A 242 22.80 -34.00 14.67
CA LEU A 242 23.24 -33.41 13.40
C LEU A 242 22.07 -33.20 12.43
N TYR A 243 21.13 -34.14 12.36
CA TYR A 243 19.90 -33.97 11.56
C TYR A 243 19.07 -32.80 12.09
N TYR A 244 18.90 -32.71 13.41
CA TYR A 244 18.18 -31.60 14.02
C TYR A 244 18.80 -30.25 13.63
N HIS A 245 20.11 -30.08 13.80
CA HIS A 245 20.78 -28.80 13.48
C HIS A 245 20.66 -28.45 12.00
N TYR A 246 20.78 -29.43 11.11
CA TYR A 246 20.60 -29.22 9.68
C TYR A 246 19.19 -28.74 9.34
N PHE A 247 18.16 -29.47 9.76
CA PHE A 247 16.77 -29.14 9.45
C PHE A 247 16.27 -27.89 10.17
N SER A 248 16.74 -27.64 11.40
CA SER A 248 16.45 -26.41 12.13
C SER A 248 16.99 -25.19 11.39
N ARG A 249 18.25 -25.24 10.93
CA ARG A 249 18.85 -24.16 10.11
C ARG A 249 18.11 -23.95 8.78
N LEU A 250 17.71 -25.03 8.12
CA LEU A 250 16.92 -24.97 6.88
C LEU A 250 15.57 -24.26 7.10
N LYS A 251 14.83 -24.65 8.16
CA LYS A 251 13.56 -24.03 8.53
C LYS A 251 13.72 -22.56 8.90
N GLN A 252 14.74 -22.20 9.68
CA GLN A 252 15.04 -20.81 10.02
C GLN A 252 15.27 -19.95 8.76
N GLY A 253 16.04 -20.45 7.79
CA GLY A 253 16.27 -19.77 6.51
C GLY A 253 14.96 -19.52 5.73
N GLN A 254 14.09 -20.52 5.64
CA GLN A 254 12.78 -20.38 4.99
C GLN A 254 11.86 -19.38 5.69
N THR A 255 11.81 -19.40 7.03
CA THR A 255 10.99 -18.47 7.82
C THR A 255 11.49 -17.03 7.65
N MET A 256 12.81 -16.81 7.64
CA MET A 256 13.40 -15.49 7.38
C MET A 256 13.05 -14.99 5.99
N GLN A 257 13.12 -15.85 4.97
CA GLN A 257 12.74 -15.49 3.60
C GLN A 257 11.25 -15.11 3.50
N LYS A 258 10.36 -15.90 4.11
CA LYS A 258 8.92 -15.59 4.14
C LYS A 258 8.63 -14.26 4.83
N ARG A 259 9.32 -13.96 5.95
CA ARG A 259 9.21 -12.67 6.64
C ARG A 259 9.68 -11.52 5.76
N LEU A 260 10.77 -11.70 5.01
CA LEU A 260 11.30 -10.69 4.08
C LEU A 260 10.32 -10.41 2.94
N ASN A 261 9.77 -11.45 2.33
CA ASN A 261 8.77 -11.33 1.26
C ASN A 261 7.53 -10.56 1.74
N LYS A 262 7.01 -10.89 2.93
CA LYS A 262 5.86 -10.19 3.51
C LYS A 262 6.11 -8.70 3.75
N VAL A 263 7.33 -8.31 4.12
CA VAL A 263 7.69 -6.89 4.26
C VAL A 263 7.76 -6.20 2.90
N ASN A 264 8.23 -6.90 1.85
CA ASN A 264 8.25 -6.35 0.50
C ASN A 264 6.85 -6.18 -0.08
N ASP A 265 5.94 -7.14 0.14
CA ASP A 265 4.54 -7.03 -0.28
C ASP A 265 3.87 -5.79 0.34
N LEU A 266 4.12 -5.54 1.63
CA LEU A 266 3.63 -4.35 2.33
C LEU A 266 4.17 -3.04 1.72
N LYS A 267 5.43 -3.00 1.29
CA LYS A 267 6.00 -1.82 0.61
C LYS A 267 5.34 -1.58 -0.74
N LEU A 268 5.13 -2.64 -1.52
CA LEU A 268 4.47 -2.54 -2.82
C LEU A 268 3.03 -2.05 -2.69
N GLN A 269 2.29 -2.56 -1.70
CA GLN A 269 0.93 -2.09 -1.40
C GLN A 269 0.91 -0.61 -1.03
N TYR A 270 1.82 -0.16 -0.15
CA TYR A 270 1.95 1.26 0.19
C TYR A 270 2.19 2.12 -1.06
N GLU A 271 3.13 1.71 -1.91
CA GLU A 271 3.46 2.44 -3.13
C GLU A 271 2.28 2.52 -4.12
N GLN A 272 1.50 1.45 -4.22
CA GLN A 272 0.30 1.41 -5.05
C GLN A 272 -0.77 2.37 -4.51
N MET A 273 -1.07 2.31 -3.21
CA MET A 273 -2.05 3.18 -2.57
C MET A 273 -1.72 4.67 -2.76
N VAL A 274 -0.44 5.03 -2.59
CA VAL A 274 0.03 6.41 -2.82
C VAL A 274 -0.16 6.82 -4.29
N SER A 275 0.22 5.95 -5.21
CA SER A 275 0.13 6.23 -6.65
C SER A 275 -1.31 6.44 -7.11
N ASP A 276 -2.23 5.60 -6.62
CA ASP A 276 -3.67 5.68 -6.94
C ASP A 276 -4.29 6.95 -6.37
N LEU A 277 -3.98 7.30 -5.11
CA LEU A 277 -4.47 8.54 -4.50
C LEU A 277 -3.93 9.78 -5.23
N LEU A 278 -2.63 9.82 -5.54
CA LEU A 278 -2.02 10.94 -6.27
C LEU A 278 -2.60 11.08 -7.68
N LYS A 279 -2.88 9.97 -8.37
CA LYS A 279 -3.53 9.98 -9.68
C LYS A 279 -4.92 10.58 -9.60
N TRP A 280 -5.73 10.14 -8.63
CA TRP A 280 -7.07 10.67 -8.40
C TRP A 280 -7.05 12.17 -8.08
N ILE A 281 -6.14 12.62 -7.20
CA ILE A 281 -5.98 14.04 -6.86
C ILE A 281 -5.67 14.86 -8.12
N LYS A 282 -4.68 14.44 -8.91
CA LYS A 282 -4.27 15.16 -10.13
C LYS A 282 -5.42 15.27 -11.14
N GLN A 283 -6.21 14.21 -11.33
CA GLN A 283 -7.38 14.23 -12.20
C GLN A 283 -8.45 15.21 -11.70
N LYS A 284 -8.79 15.16 -10.40
CA LYS A 284 -9.81 16.02 -9.81
C LYS A 284 -9.41 17.49 -9.79
N VAL A 285 -8.13 17.83 -9.62
CA VAL A 285 -7.65 19.20 -9.76
C VAL A 285 -7.97 19.76 -11.15
N VAL A 286 -7.75 18.98 -12.21
CA VAL A 286 -8.08 19.41 -13.58
C VAL A 286 -9.59 19.64 -13.76
N GLU A 287 -10.42 18.73 -13.25
CA GLU A 287 -11.89 18.87 -13.29
C GLU A 287 -12.39 20.11 -12.52
N LEU A 288 -11.80 20.38 -11.36
CA LEU A 288 -12.16 21.52 -10.51
C LEU A 288 -11.62 22.84 -11.05
N ASP A 289 -10.52 22.84 -11.80
CA ASP A 289 -9.96 24.04 -12.40
C ASP A 289 -10.62 24.46 -13.71
N ASP A 290 -11.56 23.68 -14.24
CA ASP A 290 -12.42 24.10 -15.33
C ASP A 290 -13.15 25.41 -15.00
N ARG A 291 -13.28 26.30 -15.99
CA ARG A 291 -13.95 27.62 -15.88
C ARG A 291 -15.02 27.81 -16.95
N HIS A 292 -15.39 26.75 -17.67
CA HIS A 292 -16.53 26.78 -18.57
C HIS A 292 -17.81 26.59 -17.75
N PHE A 293 -18.67 27.61 -17.74
CA PHE A 293 -19.93 27.58 -17.01
C PHE A 293 -21.11 27.61 -17.99
N PRO A 294 -22.15 26.80 -17.73
CA PRO A 294 -23.35 26.84 -18.53
C PRO A 294 -24.08 28.19 -18.35
N ASN A 295 -24.80 28.62 -19.39
CA ASN A 295 -25.52 29.89 -19.39
C ASN A 295 -27.00 29.76 -18.98
N SER A 296 -27.38 28.60 -18.45
CA SER A 296 -28.72 28.29 -17.95
C SER A 296 -28.68 28.06 -16.45
N LEU A 297 -29.64 28.64 -15.72
CA LEU A 297 -29.77 28.42 -14.28
C LEU A 297 -29.92 26.93 -13.95
N GLN A 298 -30.71 26.19 -14.73
CA GLN A 298 -30.97 24.77 -14.49
C GLN A 298 -29.67 23.94 -14.57
N GLU A 299 -28.88 24.14 -15.62
CA GLU A 299 -27.60 23.45 -15.81
C GLU A 299 -26.58 23.89 -14.74
N MET A 300 -26.62 25.15 -14.33
CA MET A 300 -25.78 25.66 -13.25
C MET A 300 -26.12 25.02 -11.89
N TRP A 301 -27.41 24.81 -11.60
CA TRP A 301 -27.85 24.08 -10.40
C TRP A 301 -27.36 22.64 -10.40
N LEU A 302 -27.40 21.96 -11.56
CA LEU A 302 -26.84 20.61 -11.71
C LEU A 302 -25.33 20.60 -11.44
N LEU A 303 -24.59 21.58 -11.97
CA LEU A 303 -23.16 21.70 -11.73
C LEU A 303 -22.83 21.94 -10.24
N MET A 304 -23.62 22.76 -9.55
CA MET A 304 -23.50 22.95 -8.10
C MET A 304 -23.85 21.70 -7.30
N ALA A 305 -24.85 20.93 -7.73
CA ALA A 305 -25.20 19.65 -7.13
C ALA A 305 -24.06 18.64 -7.26
N ASN A 306 -23.44 18.53 -8.45
CA ASN A 306 -22.27 17.68 -8.67
C ASN A 306 -21.08 18.11 -7.81
N PHE A 307 -20.83 19.41 -7.70
CA PHE A 307 -19.78 19.93 -6.81
C PHE A 307 -20.07 19.62 -5.33
N LYS A 308 -21.34 19.66 -4.91
CA LYS A 308 -21.74 19.21 -3.56
C LYS A 308 -21.47 17.72 -3.38
N THR A 309 -21.84 16.87 -4.35
CA THR A 309 -21.57 15.42 -4.32
C THR A 309 -20.08 15.13 -4.19
N PHE A 310 -19.23 15.83 -4.93
CA PHE A 310 -17.78 15.71 -4.79
C PHE A 310 -17.33 15.95 -3.33
N ARG A 311 -17.82 17.02 -2.69
CA ARG A 311 -17.44 17.40 -1.32
C ARG A 311 -17.98 16.45 -0.25
N THR A 312 -19.19 15.94 -0.42
CA THR A 312 -19.88 15.16 0.63
C THR A 312 -19.77 13.65 0.43
N VAL A 313 -19.48 13.17 -0.78
CA VAL A 313 -19.47 11.74 -1.11
C VAL A 313 -18.11 11.29 -1.63
N GLU A 314 -17.54 11.97 -2.63
CA GLU A 314 -16.29 11.49 -3.27
C GLU A 314 -15.02 11.79 -2.46
N LYS A 315 -14.88 13.01 -1.93
CA LYS A 315 -13.69 13.45 -1.18
C LYS A 315 -13.50 12.76 0.18
N PRO A 316 -14.54 12.56 1.01
CA PRO A 316 -14.37 11.94 2.34
C PRO A 316 -13.67 10.56 2.37
N PRO A 317 -14.02 9.57 1.52
CA PRO A 317 -13.31 8.29 1.52
C PRO A 317 -11.84 8.45 1.09
N LYS A 318 -11.52 9.41 0.21
CA LYS A 318 -10.12 9.70 -0.17
C LYS A 318 -9.29 10.31 0.96
N TYR A 319 -9.93 11.07 1.85
CA TYR A 319 -9.28 11.51 3.08
C TYR A 319 -9.00 10.34 4.04
N GLN A 320 -9.91 9.37 4.11
CA GLN A 320 -9.65 8.14 4.87
C GLN A 320 -8.51 7.32 4.27
N GLU A 321 -8.45 7.19 2.94
CA GLU A 321 -7.33 6.53 2.23
C GLU A 321 -5.98 7.20 2.57
N LYS A 322 -5.91 8.54 2.62
CA LYS A 322 -4.73 9.28 3.08
C LYS A 322 -4.28 8.84 4.48
N GLY A 323 -5.21 8.74 5.44
CA GLY A 323 -4.93 8.24 6.78
C GLY A 323 -4.48 6.77 6.80
N MET A 324 -5.07 5.93 5.94
CA MET A 324 -4.65 4.53 5.79
C MET A 324 -3.22 4.42 5.27
N ILE A 325 -2.81 5.27 4.33
CA ILE A 325 -1.44 5.33 3.80
C ILE A 325 -0.44 5.66 4.93
N GLU A 326 -0.76 6.65 5.77
CA GLU A 326 0.07 7.03 6.93
C GLU A 326 0.20 5.87 7.93
N ALA A 327 -0.91 5.23 8.28
CA ALA A 327 -0.94 4.06 9.16
C ALA A 327 -0.16 2.88 8.56
N HIS A 328 -0.25 2.66 7.24
CA HIS A 328 0.46 1.60 6.56
C HIS A 328 1.98 1.83 6.57
N LEU A 329 2.44 3.06 6.36
CA LEU A 329 3.87 3.40 6.48
C LEU A 329 4.37 3.19 7.90
N PHE A 330 3.58 3.58 8.91
CA PHE A 330 3.90 3.36 10.31
C PHE A 330 4.04 1.86 10.64
N ASN A 331 3.14 1.02 10.13
CA ASN A 331 3.20 -0.43 10.29
C ASN A 331 4.49 -1.02 9.68
N ILE A 332 4.84 -0.62 8.44
CA ILE A 332 6.09 -1.05 7.78
C ILE A 332 7.31 -0.69 8.63
N ARG A 333 7.39 0.57 9.09
CA ARG A 333 8.51 1.06 9.90
C ARG A 333 8.62 0.35 11.24
N THR A 334 7.50 0.11 11.90
CA THR A 334 7.45 -0.63 13.18
C THR A 334 7.94 -2.06 13.01
N LYS A 335 7.51 -2.77 11.95
CA LYS A 335 7.97 -4.13 11.63
C LYS A 335 9.46 -4.19 11.29
N GLN A 336 9.97 -3.22 10.55
CA GLN A 336 11.41 -3.17 10.24
C GLN A 336 12.26 -2.88 11.47
N ARG A 337 11.80 -1.97 12.35
CA ARG A 337 12.47 -1.70 13.62
C ARG A 337 12.53 -2.95 14.51
N ALA A 338 11.42 -3.68 14.62
CA ALA A 338 11.38 -4.95 15.37
C ALA A 338 12.36 -6.00 14.82
N ASN A 339 12.66 -5.94 13.52
CA ASN A 339 13.62 -6.81 12.84
C ASN A 339 15.04 -6.22 12.76
N ASN A 340 15.34 -5.13 13.48
CA ASN A 340 16.63 -4.41 13.42
C ASN A 340 17.06 -3.98 12.00
N GLN A 341 16.09 -3.72 11.12
CA GLN A 341 16.32 -3.25 9.76
C GLN A 341 16.26 -1.72 9.68
N ARG A 342 16.93 -1.14 8.68
CA ARG A 342 16.86 0.30 8.40
C ARG A 342 15.40 0.70 8.11
N PRO A 343 14.93 1.86 8.62
CA PRO A 343 13.58 2.34 8.35
C PRO A 343 13.33 2.52 6.85
N TYR A 344 12.15 2.12 6.40
CA TYR A 344 11.73 2.29 5.02
C TYR A 344 11.55 3.77 4.69
N LEU A 345 12.22 4.15 3.61
CA LEU A 345 12.09 5.44 2.95
C LEU A 345 11.39 5.18 1.61
N PRO A 346 10.17 5.70 1.41
CA PRO A 346 9.50 5.63 0.13
C PRO A 346 10.32 6.24 -1.01
N PRO A 347 10.14 5.77 -2.26
CA PRO A 347 10.70 6.42 -3.45
C PRO A 347 10.25 7.89 -3.57
N GLU A 348 11.06 8.70 -4.28
CA GLU A 348 10.71 10.08 -4.60
C GLU A 348 9.35 10.16 -5.31
N GLY A 349 8.53 11.17 -4.95
CA GLY A 349 7.18 11.34 -5.48
C GLY A 349 6.13 10.43 -4.85
N LYS A 350 6.52 9.51 -3.96
CA LYS A 350 5.61 8.64 -3.19
C LYS A 350 5.73 8.85 -1.68
N THR A 351 6.24 9.99 -1.24
CA THR A 351 6.38 10.30 0.18
C THR A 351 5.07 10.85 0.76
N LEU A 352 4.91 10.81 2.09
CA LEU A 352 3.78 11.46 2.75
C LEU A 352 3.76 12.98 2.52
N GLN A 353 4.93 13.60 2.33
CA GLN A 353 5.03 15.02 2.00
C GLN A 353 4.49 15.30 0.60
N ASP A 354 4.71 14.40 -0.36
CA ASP A 354 4.15 14.53 -1.72
C ASP A 354 2.62 14.43 -1.70
N VAL A 355 2.09 13.48 -0.92
CA VAL A 355 0.63 13.34 -0.74
C VAL A 355 0.04 14.59 -0.11
N GLU A 356 0.65 15.12 0.96
CA GLU A 356 0.20 16.34 1.62
C GLU A 356 0.23 17.56 0.67
N LYS A 357 1.34 17.72 -0.05
CA LYS A 357 1.50 18.80 -1.04
C LYS A 357 0.39 18.77 -2.09
N HIS A 358 0.10 17.59 -2.65
CA HIS A 358 -0.96 17.45 -3.66
C HIS A 358 -2.36 17.62 -3.07
N TRP A 359 -2.57 17.20 -1.82
CA TRP A 359 -3.83 17.42 -1.11
C TRP A 359 -4.13 18.91 -0.91
N ILE A 360 -3.14 19.71 -0.52
CA ILE A 360 -3.28 21.17 -0.39
C ILE A 360 -3.66 21.82 -1.73
N ILE A 361 -3.08 21.34 -2.85
CA ILE A 361 -3.43 21.84 -4.19
C ILE A 361 -4.91 21.53 -4.51
N LEU A 362 -5.39 20.34 -4.16
CA LEU A 362 -6.80 19.96 -4.34
C LEU A 362 -7.73 20.89 -3.56
N GLU A 363 -7.44 21.15 -2.29
CA GLU A 363 -8.26 22.03 -1.45
C GLU A 363 -8.29 23.47 -1.97
N LYS A 364 -7.16 23.95 -2.48
CA LYS A 364 -7.10 25.26 -3.15
C LYS A 364 -7.97 25.31 -4.41
N SER A 365 -7.92 24.27 -5.24
CA SER A 365 -8.76 24.18 -6.46
C SER A 365 -10.24 24.08 -6.10
N GLU A 366 -10.60 23.26 -5.11
CA GLU A 366 -11.98 23.15 -4.57
C GLU A 366 -12.52 24.51 -4.13
N HIS A 367 -11.74 25.26 -3.33
CA HIS A 367 -12.14 26.58 -2.85
C HIS A 367 -12.37 27.57 -3.99
N ASN A 368 -11.46 27.57 -4.98
CA ASN A 368 -11.57 28.45 -6.14
C ASN A 368 -12.78 28.10 -7.02
N ARG A 369 -13.04 26.81 -7.25
CA ARG A 369 -14.22 26.35 -8.00
C ARG A 369 -15.50 26.73 -7.28
N GLY A 370 -15.57 26.57 -5.96
CA GLY A 370 -16.73 26.99 -5.15
C GLY A 370 -17.03 28.47 -5.29
N LYS A 371 -16.01 29.33 -5.19
CA LYS A 371 -16.14 30.78 -5.41
C LYS A 371 -16.62 31.13 -6.81
N ALA A 372 -16.05 30.48 -7.83
CA ALA A 372 -16.41 30.75 -9.22
C ALA A 372 -17.87 30.32 -9.50
N LEU A 373 -18.28 29.14 -9.03
CA LEU A 373 -19.66 28.67 -9.14
C LEU A 373 -20.65 29.62 -8.47
N GLN A 374 -20.35 30.08 -7.26
CA GLN A 374 -21.22 31.02 -6.55
C GLN A 374 -21.33 32.36 -7.28
N LYS A 375 -20.21 32.89 -7.79
CA LYS A 375 -20.20 34.15 -8.55
C LYS A 375 -21.05 34.04 -9.81
N GLU A 376 -20.90 32.97 -10.57
CA GLU A 376 -21.65 32.75 -11.81
C GLU A 376 -23.14 32.48 -11.55
N MET A 377 -23.48 31.78 -10.47
CA MET A 377 -24.88 31.58 -10.08
C MET A 377 -25.56 32.93 -9.78
N LEU A 378 -24.93 33.77 -8.96
CA LEU A 378 -25.45 35.11 -8.66
C LEU A 378 -25.56 36.00 -9.91
N ARG A 379 -24.62 35.87 -10.85
CA ARG A 379 -24.66 36.57 -12.14
C ARG A 379 -25.89 36.16 -12.94
N LEU A 380 -26.14 34.86 -13.07
CA LEU A 380 -27.30 34.32 -13.81
C LEU A 380 -28.64 34.68 -13.14
N GLU A 381 -28.75 34.57 -11.81
CA GLU A 381 -29.97 34.94 -11.08
C GLU A 381 -30.31 36.44 -11.27
N ARG A 382 -29.29 37.30 -11.20
CA ARG A 382 -29.44 38.73 -11.46
C ARG A 382 -29.92 38.99 -12.89
N LEU A 383 -29.37 38.29 -13.88
CA LEU A 383 -29.79 38.43 -15.29
C LEU A 383 -31.21 37.93 -15.52
N GLU A 384 -31.61 36.83 -14.87
CA GLU A 384 -32.97 36.30 -14.94
C GLU A 384 -33.97 37.32 -14.36
N GLN A 385 -33.66 37.91 -13.20
CA GLN A 385 -34.48 38.98 -12.62
C GLN A 385 -34.54 40.22 -13.53
N LEU A 386 -33.42 40.60 -14.16
CA LEU A 386 -33.36 41.72 -15.08
C LEU A 386 -34.19 41.46 -16.35
N ALA A 387 -34.11 40.26 -16.91
CA ALA A 387 -34.90 39.81 -18.06
C ALA A 387 -36.40 39.81 -17.73
N GLN A 388 -36.80 39.29 -16.58
CA GLN A 388 -38.20 39.34 -16.13
C GLN A 388 -38.70 40.78 -15.95
N ARG A 389 -37.88 41.68 -15.39
CA ARG A 389 -38.22 43.10 -15.27
C ARG A 389 -38.34 43.76 -16.64
N PHE A 390 -37.44 43.46 -17.57
CA PHE A 390 -37.50 43.92 -18.95
C PHE A 390 -38.81 43.49 -19.59
N LEU A 391 -39.15 42.19 -19.56
CA LEU A 391 -40.37 41.66 -20.19
C LEU A 391 -41.64 42.30 -19.63
N LYS A 392 -41.76 42.45 -18.30
CA LYS A 392 -42.89 43.13 -17.66
C LYS A 392 -42.99 44.60 -18.11
N LYS A 393 -41.87 45.32 -18.13
CA LYS A 393 -41.85 46.72 -18.56
C LYS A 393 -42.17 46.84 -20.06
N ALA A 394 -41.60 45.99 -20.90
CA ALA A 394 -41.83 45.93 -22.33
C ALA A 394 -43.32 45.73 -22.64
N ALA A 395 -43.98 44.77 -22.00
CA ALA A 395 -45.41 44.51 -22.16
C ALA A 395 -46.29 45.76 -21.89
N LEU A 396 -45.96 46.53 -20.85
CA LEU A 396 -46.66 47.80 -20.57
C LEU A 396 -46.47 48.84 -21.70
N ARG A 397 -45.31 48.86 -22.35
CA ARG A 397 -45.04 49.77 -23.48
C ARG A 397 -45.72 49.28 -24.75
N GLU A 398 -45.76 47.96 -24.96
CA GLU A 398 -46.53 47.36 -26.06
C GLU A 398 -48.01 47.72 -25.96
N SER A 399 -48.63 47.56 -24.79
CA SER A 399 -50.03 47.96 -24.55
C SER A 399 -50.23 49.46 -24.78
N TYR A 400 -49.33 50.30 -24.26
CA TYR A 400 -49.43 51.75 -24.47
C TYR A 400 -49.35 52.13 -25.96
N LEU A 401 -48.41 51.56 -26.70
CA LEU A 401 -48.28 51.81 -28.14
C LEU A 401 -49.52 51.33 -28.90
N GLU A 402 -50.11 50.21 -28.50
CA GLU A 402 -51.35 49.70 -29.08
C GLU A 402 -52.55 50.62 -28.79
N ASP A 403 -52.73 51.05 -27.54
CA ASP A 403 -53.79 52.00 -27.17
C ASP A 403 -53.62 53.33 -27.90
N MET A 404 -52.39 53.84 -27.96
CA MET A 404 -52.07 55.05 -28.73
C MET A 404 -52.31 54.85 -30.23
N ARG A 405 -52.08 53.65 -30.79
CA ARG A 405 -52.37 53.36 -32.20
C ARG A 405 -53.85 53.48 -32.47
N LYS A 406 -54.70 52.99 -31.57
CA LYS A 406 -56.16 53.12 -31.64
C LYS A 406 -56.61 54.58 -31.51
N VAL A 407 -56.02 55.35 -30.60
CA VAL A 407 -56.35 56.78 -30.43
C VAL A 407 -56.01 57.59 -31.68
N ILE A 408 -54.81 57.37 -32.27
CA ILE A 408 -54.39 58.06 -33.49
C ILE A 408 -55.18 57.56 -34.71
N GLY A 409 -55.48 56.27 -34.80
CA GLY A 409 -56.24 55.69 -35.91
C GLY A 409 -57.70 56.12 -36.00
N LYS A 410 -58.27 56.62 -34.89
CA LYS A 410 -59.66 57.14 -34.81
C LYS A 410 -59.76 58.65 -35.08
N GLN A 411 -58.67 59.33 -35.44
CA GLN A 411 -58.73 60.76 -35.75
C GLN A 411 -59.19 61.00 -37.19
N ASP A 412 -60.28 61.73 -37.36
CA ASP A 412 -60.69 62.27 -38.66
C ASP A 412 -59.74 63.42 -39.02
N PHE A 413 -58.78 63.13 -39.90
CA PHE A 413 -57.73 64.09 -40.30
C PHE A 413 -58.22 65.22 -41.21
N TRP A 414 -59.52 65.27 -41.50
CA TRP A 414 -60.15 66.28 -42.36
C TRP A 414 -61.32 66.96 -41.62
N PRO A 415 -61.04 67.89 -40.70
CA PRO A 415 -62.10 68.60 -40.00
C PRO A 415 -62.69 69.67 -40.93
N GLU A 416 -63.95 69.52 -41.32
CA GLU A 416 -64.65 70.46 -42.22
C GLU A 416 -64.95 71.83 -41.57
N SER A 417 -64.72 71.99 -40.26
CA SER A 417 -64.96 73.24 -39.53
C SER A 417 -63.78 73.67 -38.65
N VAL A 418 -63.66 74.98 -38.45
CA VAL A 418 -62.62 75.62 -37.62
C VAL A 418 -62.67 75.12 -36.17
N ASP A 419 -63.86 74.90 -35.61
CA ASP A 419 -64.01 74.38 -34.24
C ASP A 419 -63.50 72.95 -34.10
N ARG A 420 -63.73 72.09 -35.12
CA ARG A 420 -63.21 70.71 -35.13
C ARG A 420 -61.70 70.68 -35.34
N MET A 421 -61.14 71.61 -36.12
CA MET A 421 -59.69 71.79 -36.24
C MET A 421 -59.05 72.19 -34.91
N GLU A 422 -59.64 73.13 -34.18
CA GLU A 422 -59.12 73.56 -32.87
C GLU A 422 -59.20 72.44 -31.83
N ALA A 423 -60.28 71.67 -31.82
CA ALA A 423 -60.42 70.48 -30.98
C ALA A 423 -59.38 69.40 -31.32
N ALA A 424 -59.04 69.19 -32.59
CA ALA A 424 -57.99 68.27 -33.01
C ALA A 424 -56.60 68.75 -32.56
N SER A 425 -56.31 70.05 -32.65
CA SER A 425 -55.06 70.65 -32.16
C SER A 425 -54.86 70.44 -30.66
N LYS A 426 -55.87 70.74 -29.84
CA LYS A 426 -55.81 70.53 -28.38
C LYS A 426 -55.63 69.06 -28.01
N LYS A 427 -56.23 68.14 -28.77
CA LYS A 427 -56.01 66.68 -28.60
C LYS A 427 -54.58 66.26 -28.95
N LEU A 428 -54.00 66.82 -30.00
CA LEU A 428 -52.60 66.57 -30.38
C LEU A 428 -51.61 67.12 -29.34
N GLU A 429 -51.88 68.30 -28.78
CA GLU A 429 -51.10 68.86 -27.67
C GLU A 429 -51.17 67.97 -26.42
N ALA A 430 -52.35 67.45 -26.09
CA ALA A 430 -52.50 66.48 -24.99
C ALA A 430 -51.71 65.17 -25.24
N ILE A 431 -51.70 64.68 -26.48
CA ILE A 431 -50.89 63.51 -26.87
C ILE A 431 -49.39 63.80 -26.74
N VAL A 432 -48.92 64.95 -27.19
CA VAL A 432 -47.49 65.33 -27.08
C VAL A 432 -47.08 65.47 -25.61
N ALA A 433 -47.91 66.10 -24.79
CA ALA A 433 -47.70 66.22 -23.35
C ALA A 433 -47.66 64.84 -22.64
N ASP A 434 -48.40 63.85 -23.15
CA ASP A 434 -48.38 62.47 -22.64
C ASP A 434 -47.14 61.67 -23.11
N VAL A 435 -46.71 61.84 -24.35
CA VAL A 435 -45.60 61.07 -24.95
C VAL A 435 -44.24 61.52 -24.42
N LEU A 436 -44.01 62.83 -24.26
CA LEU A 436 -42.70 63.38 -23.89
C LEU A 436 -42.13 62.80 -22.58
N PRO A 437 -42.88 62.76 -21.45
CA PRO A 437 -42.39 62.19 -20.19
C PRO A 437 -42.16 60.68 -20.24
N ARG A 438 -42.71 59.97 -21.24
CA ARG A 438 -42.54 58.52 -21.38
C ARG A 438 -41.26 58.14 -22.14
N ARG A 439 -40.53 59.09 -22.74
CA ARG A 439 -39.27 58.82 -23.46
C ARG A 439 -38.25 58.08 -22.59
N GLU A 440 -38.05 58.55 -21.37
CA GLU A 440 -37.10 57.96 -20.41
C GLU A 440 -37.44 56.49 -20.08
N ARG A 441 -38.70 56.10 -20.24
CA ARG A 441 -39.16 54.73 -20.00
C ARG A 441 -38.77 53.76 -21.11
N PHE A 442 -38.53 54.25 -22.33
CA PHE A 442 -38.02 53.46 -23.45
C PHE A 442 -36.50 53.40 -23.41
N THR A 443 -35.82 54.51 -23.10
CA THR A 443 -34.36 54.51 -22.91
C THR A 443 -33.94 53.56 -21.78
N ALA A 444 -34.71 53.51 -20.68
CA ALA A 444 -34.47 52.53 -19.61
C ALA A 444 -34.65 51.07 -20.06
N LEU A 445 -35.44 50.78 -21.10
CA LEU A 445 -35.54 49.43 -21.69
C LEU A 445 -34.31 49.12 -22.56
N ASP A 446 -33.84 50.09 -23.34
CA ASP A 446 -32.63 49.97 -24.14
C ASP A 446 -31.40 49.72 -23.25
N GLU A 447 -31.28 50.44 -22.14
CA GLU A 447 -30.24 50.25 -21.13
C GLU A 447 -30.28 48.84 -20.53
N MET A 448 -31.48 48.35 -20.16
CA MET A 448 -31.64 46.98 -19.65
C MET A 448 -31.25 45.93 -20.70
N ALA A 449 -31.66 46.10 -21.95
CA ALA A 449 -31.32 45.19 -23.04
C ALA A 449 -29.81 45.19 -23.33
N SER A 450 -29.16 46.35 -23.25
CA SER A 450 -27.71 46.49 -23.38
C SER A 450 -26.96 45.68 -22.31
N VAL A 451 -27.33 45.81 -21.04
CA VAL A 451 -26.72 45.06 -19.93
C VAL A 451 -26.91 43.55 -20.12
N ILE A 452 -28.12 43.11 -20.50
CA ILE A 452 -28.44 41.69 -20.75
C ILE A 452 -27.59 41.10 -21.89
N SER A 453 -27.36 41.89 -22.94
CA SER A 453 -26.54 41.47 -24.09
C SER A 453 -25.05 41.43 -23.73
N GLN A 454 -24.55 42.45 -23.04
CA GLN A 454 -23.14 42.55 -22.63
C GLN A 454 -22.74 41.41 -21.69
N GLU A 455 -23.62 41.05 -20.77
CA GLU A 455 -23.42 39.96 -19.81
C GLU A 455 -23.81 38.59 -20.39
N ASN A 456 -24.03 38.49 -21.71
CA ASN A 456 -24.28 37.24 -22.43
C ASN A 456 -25.41 36.38 -21.82
N TYR A 457 -26.60 36.93 -21.57
CA TYR A 457 -27.75 36.15 -21.11
C TYR A 457 -28.24 35.16 -22.18
N HIS A 458 -28.73 33.97 -21.80
CA HIS A 458 -29.08 32.90 -22.75
C HIS A 458 -30.15 33.31 -23.78
N SER A 459 -31.15 34.11 -23.38
CA SER A 459 -32.20 34.61 -24.27
C SER A 459 -31.96 36.06 -24.70
N LYS A 460 -30.70 36.52 -24.75
CA LYS A 460 -30.36 37.88 -25.17
C LYS A 460 -30.90 38.23 -26.56
N ASP A 461 -30.89 37.29 -27.49
CA ASP A 461 -31.34 37.55 -28.88
C ASP A 461 -32.83 37.84 -28.93
N GLN A 462 -33.64 37.12 -28.14
CA GLN A 462 -35.08 37.37 -28.02
C GLN A 462 -35.36 38.76 -27.42
N ILE A 463 -34.56 39.17 -26.43
CA ILE A 463 -34.67 40.47 -25.79
C ILE A 463 -34.29 41.60 -26.75
N LEU A 464 -33.20 41.44 -27.51
CA LEU A 464 -32.77 42.38 -28.53
C LEU A 464 -33.81 42.54 -29.65
N GLN A 465 -34.39 41.43 -30.13
CA GLN A 465 -35.47 41.46 -31.11
C GLN A 465 -36.69 42.21 -30.56
N LYS A 466 -37.07 41.96 -29.31
CA LYS A 466 -38.22 42.63 -28.67
C LYS A 466 -37.98 44.14 -28.48
N THR A 467 -36.77 44.54 -28.12
CA THR A 467 -36.36 45.96 -28.06
C THR A 467 -36.44 46.63 -29.43
N ALA A 468 -35.92 45.98 -30.48
CA ALA A 468 -35.98 46.51 -31.84
C ALA A 468 -37.43 46.73 -32.33
N GLN A 469 -38.32 45.76 -32.08
CA GLN A 469 -39.75 45.89 -32.40
C GLN A 469 -40.42 47.05 -31.66
N LEU A 470 -40.14 47.22 -30.38
CA LEU A 470 -40.67 48.34 -29.58
C LEU A 470 -40.20 49.70 -30.11
N ASN A 471 -38.91 49.80 -30.47
CA ASN A 471 -38.33 51.04 -31.00
C ASN A 471 -38.87 51.37 -32.39
N GLN A 472 -39.05 50.38 -33.27
CA GLN A 472 -39.67 50.56 -34.58
C GLN A 472 -41.13 51.03 -34.46
N ASN A 473 -41.92 50.40 -33.57
CA ASN A 473 -43.30 50.79 -33.33
C ASN A 473 -43.41 52.22 -32.77
N CYS A 474 -42.53 52.59 -31.83
CA CYS A 474 -42.45 53.95 -31.29
C CYS A 474 -42.09 54.98 -32.38
N PHE A 475 -41.13 54.66 -33.25
CA PHE A 475 -40.73 55.52 -34.38
C PHE A 475 -41.87 55.73 -35.38
N MET A 476 -42.54 54.66 -35.81
CA MET A 476 -43.68 54.75 -36.72
C MET A 476 -44.83 55.60 -36.16
N GLN A 477 -45.01 55.57 -34.84
CA GLN A 477 -46.00 56.39 -34.14
C GLN A 477 -45.63 57.87 -34.15
N LYS A 478 -44.37 58.20 -33.84
CA LYS A 478 -43.84 59.57 -33.93
C LYS A 478 -43.97 60.12 -35.35
N PHE A 479 -43.67 59.29 -36.36
CA PHE A 479 -43.80 59.67 -37.77
C PHE A 479 -45.26 59.95 -38.16
N ARG A 480 -46.21 59.10 -37.74
CA ARG A 480 -47.65 59.33 -37.98
C ARG A 480 -48.16 60.61 -37.31
N CYS A 481 -47.81 60.85 -36.04
CA CYS A 481 -48.16 62.12 -35.37
C CYS A 481 -47.56 63.33 -36.09
N PHE A 482 -46.34 63.23 -36.61
CA PHE A 482 -45.71 64.32 -37.36
C PHE A 482 -46.41 64.61 -38.69
N VAL A 483 -46.76 63.58 -39.46
CA VAL A 483 -47.50 63.74 -40.73
C VAL A 483 -48.90 64.34 -40.48
N SER A 484 -49.55 63.96 -39.38
CA SER A 484 -50.86 64.50 -38.99
C SER A 484 -50.79 65.98 -38.56
N CYS A 485 -49.76 66.38 -37.81
CA CYS A 485 -49.54 67.78 -37.40
C CYS A 485 -49.10 68.69 -38.54
N THR A 486 -48.28 68.21 -39.47
CA THR A 486 -47.80 69.01 -40.62
C THR A 486 -48.92 69.29 -41.63
N ARG A 487 -49.84 68.34 -41.84
CA ARG A 487 -51.04 68.54 -42.69
C ARG A 487 -52.09 69.46 -42.06
N THR A 488 -52.27 69.45 -40.73
CA THR A 488 -53.19 70.39 -40.05
C THR A 488 -52.62 71.80 -39.95
N SER A 489 -51.29 71.97 -39.89
CA SER A 489 -50.63 73.29 -39.84
C SER A 489 -50.50 73.97 -41.20
N GLN A 490 -50.49 73.24 -42.32
CA GLN A 490 -50.60 73.82 -43.67
C GLN A 490 -51.92 74.60 -43.91
N LEU A 491 -52.96 74.36 -43.10
CA LEU A 491 -54.22 75.13 -43.13
C LEU A 491 -54.18 76.41 -42.27
N ARG A 492 -53.16 76.62 -41.41
CA ARG A 492 -52.97 77.82 -40.57
C ARG A 492 -51.75 78.62 -41.04
N ALA A 493 -51.89 79.38 -42.12
CA ALA A 493 -50.93 80.44 -42.44
C ALA A 493 -51.12 81.62 -41.45
N SER A 494 -50.46 81.55 -40.28
CA SER A 494 -49.94 82.73 -39.54
C SER A 494 -49.44 82.43 -38.11
N HIS A 495 -49.76 81.29 -37.48
CA HIS A 495 -49.38 81.04 -36.06
C HIS A 495 -48.62 79.72 -35.80
N GLY A 496 -48.22 78.99 -36.85
CA GLY A 496 -47.67 77.63 -36.75
C GLY A 496 -46.18 77.48 -36.38
N ARG A 497 -45.46 78.53 -35.94
CA ARG A 497 -44.01 78.43 -35.69
C ARG A 497 -43.67 77.64 -34.42
N ALA A 498 -44.47 77.72 -33.35
CA ALA A 498 -44.15 77.04 -32.09
C ALA A 498 -44.35 75.51 -32.16
N VAL A 499 -45.40 75.05 -32.86
CA VAL A 499 -45.73 73.62 -33.00
C VAL A 499 -44.74 72.93 -33.95
N LEU A 500 -44.36 73.58 -35.06
CA LEU A 500 -43.33 73.08 -35.97
C LEU A 500 -41.96 72.96 -35.31
N VAL A 501 -41.57 73.92 -34.44
CA VAL A 501 -40.30 73.88 -33.70
C VAL A 501 -40.29 72.76 -32.65
N ALA A 502 -41.38 72.56 -31.91
CA ALA A 502 -41.49 71.45 -30.95
C ALA A 502 -41.45 70.06 -31.62
N LEU A 503 -42.00 69.94 -32.83
CA LEU A 503 -41.97 68.71 -33.64
C LEU A 503 -40.63 68.49 -34.37
N PHE A 504 -39.93 69.56 -34.76
CA PHE A 504 -38.56 69.47 -35.29
C PHE A 504 -37.59 68.89 -34.24
N PHE A 505 -37.79 69.22 -32.97
CA PHE A 505 -37.05 68.64 -31.85
C PHE A 505 -37.40 67.17 -31.56
N LEU A 506 -38.61 66.71 -31.90
CA LEU A 506 -39.04 65.31 -31.75
C LEU A 506 -38.46 64.37 -32.81
N ILE A 507 -38.17 64.88 -34.02
CA ILE A 507 -37.59 64.09 -35.13
C ILE A 507 -36.06 64.04 -35.06
N ARG A 508 -35.43 65.14 -34.66
CA ARG A 508 -33.98 65.28 -34.71
C ARG A 508 -33.35 64.93 -33.37
N MET A 509 -33.42 63.67 -32.95
CA MET A 509 -32.51 63.15 -31.92
C MET A 509 -32.01 61.72 -32.23
N PRO A 510 -30.72 61.45 -31.92
CA PRO A 510 -29.90 60.44 -32.59
C PRO A 510 -30.11 59.03 -32.01
N ASN A 511 -29.66 58.03 -32.78
CA ASN A 511 -29.62 56.58 -32.50
C ASN A 511 -30.66 55.69 -33.21
N VAL A 512 -30.82 55.86 -34.52
CA VAL A 512 -31.13 54.75 -35.44
C VAL A 512 -30.24 54.90 -36.66
N PRO A 513 -29.46 53.89 -37.07
CA PRO A 513 -28.73 53.95 -38.34
C PRO A 513 -29.74 54.04 -39.47
N PHE A 514 -29.61 55.06 -40.32
CA PHE A 514 -30.32 55.13 -41.58
C PHE A 514 -30.07 53.83 -42.35
N PHE A 515 -31.10 52.99 -42.49
CA PHE A 515 -31.09 51.96 -43.53
C PHE A 515 -31.00 52.71 -44.86
N ASN A 516 -29.85 52.59 -45.50
CA ASN A 516 -29.53 53.21 -46.76
C ASN A 516 -30.29 52.42 -47.85
N GLU A 517 -31.56 52.76 -48.08
CA GLU A 517 -32.32 52.30 -49.25
C GLU A 517 -31.74 52.98 -50.51
N LYS A 518 -30.61 52.47 -50.99
CA LYS A 518 -30.39 52.40 -52.44
C LYS A 518 -31.23 51.24 -52.95
N ALA A 519 -32.53 51.48 -53.10
CA ALA A 519 -33.37 50.65 -53.94
C ALA A 519 -32.86 50.83 -55.37
N GLN A 520 -32.22 49.77 -55.90
CA GLN A 520 -32.00 49.59 -57.32
C GLN A 520 -33.37 49.64 -58.02
N LEU A 521 -33.61 50.70 -58.77
CA LEU A 521 -34.50 50.64 -59.92
C LEU A 521 -33.70 49.98 -61.07
N PRO A 522 -34.25 48.96 -61.74
CA PRO A 522 -33.60 48.38 -62.90
C PRO A 522 -33.69 49.36 -64.07
N SER A 523 -32.57 49.60 -64.75
CA SER A 523 -32.57 50.22 -66.07
C SER A 523 -31.96 49.22 -67.05
N ILE A 524 -32.66 49.06 -68.18
CA ILE A 524 -32.12 48.54 -69.44
C ILE A 524 -30.95 49.43 -69.87
#